data_AF-A0A8B6Y1B1-F1
#
_entry.id   AF-A0A8B6Y1B1-F1
#
_cell.length_a   1.000
_cell.length_b   1.000
_cell.length_c   1.000
_cell.angle_alpha   90.00
_cell.angle_beta   90.00
_cell.angle_gamma   90.00
#
_symmetry.space_group_name_H-M   'P 1'
#
loop_
_entity.id
_entity.type
_entity.pdbx_description
1 polymer ?
#
loop_
_entity_poly.entity_id
_entity_poly.type
_entity_poly.pdbx_seq_one_letter_code
_entity_poly.pdbx_strand_id
1 'polypeptide(L)'
;MARSLDEENGYVEISEAFGHCLGGLLSTVAQGIQLEVTMGNKVLIKEVHTNRPIEKQDNSVKINMGDLQSEESRDVVLELSIDSLDSPTDCQTLFNVKLNYFNVINDCLESSNAVLTVLRPIKSENHDVANSNAEINKQRSRVNLSKAMKVAYEKAENGDLEYASRVLNEEMASLKTYSAAVNNPKDEMYYSGLIDDTAKFQSNVSSKSQWNAKGKNANLN
;
A
#
# COMPACT_ATOMS: atom_id res chain seq x y z
N MET A 1 -20.84 30.40 29.61
CA MET A 1 -19.80 29.69 30.40
C MET A 1 -19.42 28.36 29.74
N ALA A 2 -19.44 28.27 28.40
CA ALA A 2 -19.16 27.04 27.63
C ALA A 2 -18.10 27.30 26.54
N ARG A 3 -17.22 28.28 26.75
CA ARG A 3 -16.21 28.72 25.78
C ARG A 3 -14.77 28.38 26.24
N SER A 4 -14.63 27.80 27.43
CA SER A 4 -13.33 27.52 28.06
C SER A 4 -12.88 26.06 27.94
N LEU A 5 -13.78 25.11 27.67
CA LEU A 5 -13.43 23.68 27.60
C LEU A 5 -12.91 23.26 26.20
N ASP A 6 -13.37 23.92 25.13
CA ASP A 6 -12.90 23.64 23.76
C ASP A 6 -11.52 24.27 23.48
N GLU A 7 -11.20 25.41 24.09
CA GLU A 7 -9.87 26.03 23.96
C GLU A 7 -8.79 25.22 24.69
N GLU A 8 -9.10 24.69 25.88
CA GLU A 8 -8.17 23.89 26.69
C GLU A 8 -7.82 22.54 26.02
N ASN A 9 -8.80 21.88 25.38
CA ASN A 9 -8.57 20.67 24.60
C ASN A 9 -7.72 20.92 23.35
N GLY A 10 -7.95 22.04 22.64
CA GLY A 10 -7.15 22.41 21.47
C GLY A 10 -5.67 22.69 21.79
N TYR A 11 -5.36 23.24 22.97
CA TYR A 11 -3.98 23.47 23.40
C TYR A 11 -3.24 22.16 23.72
N VAL A 12 -3.92 21.19 24.33
CA VAL A 12 -3.34 19.87 24.62
C VAL A 12 -3.02 19.14 23.32
N GLU A 13 -3.96 19.11 22.36
CA GLU A 13 -3.77 18.47 21.05
C GLU A 13 -2.61 19.09 20.26
N ILE A 14 -2.44 20.42 20.31
CA ILE A 14 -1.30 21.10 19.68
C ILE A 14 0.02 20.71 20.35
N SER A 15 0.08 20.74 21.69
CA SER A 15 1.30 20.41 22.43
C SER A 15 1.73 18.95 22.24
N GLU A 16 0.78 18.02 22.19
CA GLU A 16 1.01 16.62 21.90
C GLU A 16 1.45 16.41 20.45
N ALA A 17 0.84 17.10 19.48
CA ALA A 17 1.27 17.07 18.09
C ALA A 17 2.72 17.57 17.95
N PHE A 18 3.10 18.67 18.63
CA PHE A 18 4.48 19.14 18.67
C PHE A 18 5.44 18.14 19.32
N GLY A 19 5.03 17.52 20.43
CA GLY A 19 5.80 16.46 21.07
C GLY A 19 6.04 15.27 20.14
N HIS A 20 5.02 14.87 19.38
CA HIS A 20 5.10 13.80 18.39
C HIS A 20 6.03 14.18 17.23
N CYS A 21 5.92 15.40 16.70
CA CYS A 21 6.80 15.89 15.63
C CYS A 21 8.25 15.97 16.09
N LEU A 22 8.52 16.45 17.31
CA LEU A 22 9.87 16.54 17.85
C LEU A 22 10.44 15.14 18.12
N GLY A 23 9.65 14.24 18.70
CA GLY A 23 10.02 12.84 18.92
C GLY A 23 10.36 12.14 17.61
N GLY A 24 9.56 12.35 16.56
CA GLY A 24 9.82 11.82 15.21
C GLY A 24 11.09 12.36 14.57
N LEU A 25 11.45 13.63 14.82
CA LEU A 25 12.72 14.17 14.34
C LEU A 25 13.91 13.51 15.06
N LEU A 26 13.82 13.37 16.38
CA LEU A 26 14.88 12.77 17.20
C LEU A 26 15.05 11.27 16.97
N SER A 27 14.04 10.59 16.43
CA SER A 27 14.09 9.17 16.08
C SER A 27 14.50 8.93 14.63
N THR A 28 14.89 9.95 13.86
CA THR A 28 15.29 9.78 12.45
C THR A 28 16.60 8.97 12.35
N VAL A 29 16.56 7.86 11.62
CA VAL A 29 17.72 6.96 11.44
C VAL A 29 18.32 7.03 10.04
N ALA A 30 17.52 7.41 9.05
CA ALA A 30 17.96 7.58 7.67
C ALA A 30 17.31 8.82 7.03
N GLN A 31 18.10 9.61 6.31
CA GLN A 31 17.64 10.82 5.64
C GLN A 31 17.83 10.75 4.13
N GLY A 32 16.94 11.44 3.40
CA GLY A 32 17.06 11.60 1.95
C GLY A 32 17.07 10.28 1.19
N ILE A 33 16.24 9.33 1.61
CA ILE A 33 16.22 7.97 1.06
C ILE A 33 15.74 8.02 -0.39
N GLN A 34 16.55 7.48 -1.29
CA GLN A 34 16.23 7.32 -2.70
C GLN A 34 16.26 5.83 -3.06
N LEU A 35 15.13 5.32 -3.55
CA LEU A 35 15.00 3.97 -4.06
C LEU A 35 15.03 4.01 -5.59
N GLU A 36 16.02 3.36 -6.19
CA GLU A 36 16.12 3.18 -7.63
C GLU A 36 15.83 1.73 -7.98
N VAL A 37 14.87 1.50 -8.87
CA VAL A 37 14.50 0.16 -9.33
C VAL A 37 14.75 0.09 -10.83
N THR A 38 15.65 -0.79 -11.26
CA THR A 38 16.02 -1.00 -12.67
C THR A 38 15.51 -2.35 -13.14
N MET A 39 14.65 -2.36 -14.15
CA MET A 39 14.00 -3.57 -14.66
C MET A 39 14.98 -4.47 -15.41
N GLY A 40 14.76 -5.78 -15.33
CA GLY A 40 15.46 -6.78 -16.11
C GLY A 40 14.90 -6.93 -17.52
N ASN A 41 15.47 -7.86 -18.28
CA ASN A 41 15.03 -8.14 -19.65
C ASN A 41 13.58 -8.63 -19.69
N LYS A 42 12.79 -8.10 -20.65
CA LYS A 42 11.38 -8.43 -20.87
C LYS A 42 10.48 -8.16 -19.63
N VAL A 43 10.81 -7.14 -18.84
CA VAL A 43 10.05 -6.70 -17.68
C VAL A 43 9.73 -5.22 -17.83
N LEU A 44 8.47 -4.84 -17.58
CA LEU A 44 8.00 -3.46 -17.62
C LEU A 44 7.25 -3.11 -16.34
N ILE A 45 7.41 -1.87 -15.86
CA ILE A 45 6.63 -1.35 -14.74
C ILE A 45 5.29 -0.86 -15.29
N LYS A 46 4.18 -1.49 -14.90
CA LYS A 46 2.83 -1.00 -15.21
C LYS A 46 2.47 0.17 -14.30
N GLU A 47 2.64 -0.03 -12.99
CA GLU A 47 2.23 0.94 -11.99
C GLU A 47 3.16 0.87 -10.77
N VAL A 48 3.44 2.04 -10.17
CA VAL A 48 4.12 2.15 -8.88
C VAL A 48 3.08 2.70 -7.91
N HIS A 49 2.63 1.87 -6.98
CA HIS A 49 1.57 2.22 -6.03
C HIS A 49 2.17 3.01 -4.87
N THR A 50 2.35 4.32 -5.09
CA THR A 50 2.90 5.25 -4.11
C THR A 50 2.31 6.65 -4.26
N ASN A 51 2.21 7.38 -3.16
CA ASN A 51 1.92 8.82 -3.13
C ASN A 51 3.19 9.68 -3.14
N ARG A 52 4.37 9.05 -3.16
CA ARG A 52 5.67 9.72 -3.18
C ARG A 52 6.01 10.21 -4.60
N PRO A 53 6.81 11.28 -4.74
CA PRO A 53 7.34 11.68 -6.04
C PRO A 53 8.16 10.56 -6.68
N ILE A 54 7.89 10.30 -7.96
CA ILE A 54 8.61 9.32 -8.77
C ILE A 54 9.18 9.99 -10.03
N GLU A 55 10.38 9.56 -10.40
CA GLU A 55 11.02 9.91 -11.67
C GLU A 55 11.13 8.64 -12.50
N LYS A 56 10.38 8.57 -13.60
CA LYS A 56 10.42 7.44 -14.53
C LYS A 56 11.48 7.68 -15.60
N GLN A 57 12.24 6.64 -15.90
CA GLN A 57 13.16 6.54 -17.04
C GLN A 57 12.77 5.33 -17.88
N ASP A 58 13.40 5.11 -19.03
CA ASP A 58 13.00 4.08 -19.99
C ASP A 58 12.89 2.67 -19.37
N ASN A 59 13.84 2.30 -18.50
CA ASN A 59 13.90 0.98 -17.87
C ASN A 59 14.12 1.03 -16.34
N SER A 60 13.92 2.20 -15.74
CA SER A 60 14.07 2.37 -14.29
C SER A 60 13.09 3.38 -13.72
N VAL A 61 12.87 3.30 -12.42
CA VAL A 61 12.13 4.32 -11.67
C VAL A 61 12.93 4.69 -10.43
N LYS A 62 13.00 5.99 -10.15
CA LYS A 62 13.52 6.52 -8.89
C LYS A 62 12.36 7.02 -8.05
N ILE A 63 12.38 6.68 -6.77
CA ILE A 63 11.31 6.99 -5.82
C ILE A 63 11.97 7.71 -4.65
N ASN A 64 11.52 8.94 -4.38
CA ASN A 64 11.96 9.68 -3.21
C ASN A 64 11.17 9.20 -2.00
N MET A 65 11.85 8.47 -1.12
CA MET A 65 11.24 7.89 0.07
C MET A 65 11.31 8.85 1.26
N GLY A 66 12.00 10.00 1.18
CA GLY A 66 12.16 10.95 2.28
C GLY A 66 13.00 10.38 3.43
N ASP A 67 12.67 10.75 4.66
CA ASP A 67 13.40 10.31 5.86
C ASP A 67 12.68 9.15 6.55
N LEU A 68 13.40 8.27 7.25
CA LEU A 68 12.85 7.12 7.97
C LEU A 68 13.19 7.21 9.45
N GLN A 69 12.19 6.97 10.29
CA GLN A 69 12.33 6.93 11.73
C GLN A 69 12.67 5.52 12.24
N SER A 70 13.20 5.44 13.45
CA SER A 70 13.43 4.18 14.14
C SER A 70 12.13 3.39 14.23
N GLU A 71 12.21 2.08 13.98
CA GLU A 71 11.07 1.14 13.95
C GLU A 71 10.03 1.39 12.85
N GLU A 72 10.23 2.40 12.00
CA GLU A 72 9.39 2.63 10.83
C GLU A 72 9.75 1.65 9.70
N SER A 73 8.73 1.12 9.01
CA SER A 73 8.89 0.35 7.79
C SER A 73 8.01 0.94 6.69
N ARG A 74 8.52 0.95 5.45
CA ARG A 74 7.81 1.45 4.28
C ARG A 74 7.89 0.45 3.14
N ASP A 75 6.74 0.07 2.61
CA ASP A 75 6.63 -0.75 1.42
C ASP A 75 6.49 0.11 0.16
N VAL A 76 7.12 -0.32 -0.93
CA VAL A 76 6.83 0.16 -2.28
C VAL A 76 6.26 -0.99 -3.09
N VAL A 77 5.02 -0.86 -3.55
CA VAL A 77 4.36 -1.91 -4.32
C VAL A 77 4.46 -1.62 -5.81
N LEU A 78 5.03 -2.57 -6.55
CA LEU A 78 5.19 -2.50 -8.00
C LEU A 78 4.24 -3.47 -8.69
N GLU A 79 3.50 -2.97 -9.68
CA GLU A 79 2.77 -3.80 -10.63
C GLU A 79 3.61 -3.97 -11.88
N LEU A 80 3.94 -5.20 -12.23
CA LEU A 80 4.84 -5.53 -13.34
C LEU A 80 4.12 -6.24 -14.48
N SER A 81 4.51 -5.92 -15.72
CA SER A 81 4.30 -6.79 -16.87
C SER A 81 5.58 -7.59 -17.07
N ILE A 82 5.46 -8.90 -17.21
CA ILE A 82 6.62 -9.74 -17.49
C ILE A 82 6.30 -10.67 -18.66
N ASP A 83 7.04 -10.51 -19.75
CA ASP A 83 6.76 -11.25 -20.98
C ASP A 83 7.37 -12.65 -20.94
N SER A 84 6.91 -13.50 -21.86
CA SER A 84 7.45 -14.84 -22.03
C SER A 84 8.90 -14.82 -22.51
N LEU A 85 9.66 -15.82 -22.06
CA LEU A 85 10.99 -16.12 -22.57
C LEU A 85 10.91 -17.21 -23.63
N ASP A 86 11.89 -17.22 -24.53
CA ASP A 86 11.94 -18.19 -25.65
C ASP A 86 12.35 -19.58 -25.18
N SER A 87 13.02 -19.67 -24.03
CA SER A 87 13.38 -20.92 -23.37
C SER A 87 13.18 -20.82 -21.85
N PRO A 88 12.97 -21.96 -21.16
CA PRO A 88 13.03 -22.02 -19.72
C PRO A 88 14.36 -21.48 -19.17
N THR A 89 14.33 -20.89 -17.97
CA THR A 89 15.55 -20.48 -17.25
C THR A 89 15.35 -20.63 -15.76
N ASP A 90 16.41 -21.01 -15.05
CA ASP A 90 16.41 -21.13 -13.60
C ASP A 90 16.69 -19.78 -12.91
N CYS A 91 16.93 -18.71 -13.68
CA CYS A 91 17.13 -17.40 -13.13
C CYS A 91 16.84 -16.31 -14.17
N GLN A 92 15.65 -15.72 -14.12
CA GLN A 92 15.39 -14.42 -14.73
C GLN A 92 15.46 -13.34 -13.66
N THR A 93 16.35 -12.36 -13.83
CA THR A 93 16.29 -11.13 -13.04
C THR A 93 15.08 -10.32 -13.44
N LEU A 94 14.19 -10.03 -12.48
CA LEU A 94 13.07 -9.15 -12.69
C LEU A 94 13.47 -7.69 -12.56
N PHE A 95 14.21 -7.37 -11.50
CA PHE A 95 14.76 -6.03 -11.30
C PHE A 95 15.88 -6.02 -10.28
N ASN A 96 16.72 -4.99 -10.38
CA ASN A 96 17.70 -4.60 -9.37
C ASN A 96 17.14 -3.42 -8.60
N VAL A 97 17.37 -3.40 -7.30
CA VAL A 97 17.01 -2.31 -6.40
C VAL A 97 18.29 -1.75 -5.81
N LYS A 98 18.42 -0.43 -5.86
CA LYS A 98 19.48 0.32 -5.17
C LYS A 98 18.82 1.33 -4.23
N LEU A 99 19.17 1.25 -2.96
CA LEU A 99 18.78 2.20 -1.93
C LEU A 99 19.99 3.07 -1.62
N ASN A 100 19.84 4.39 -1.68
CA ASN A 100 20.85 5.35 -1.20
C ASN A 100 20.23 6.22 -0.13
N TYR A 101 20.96 6.49 0.95
CA TYR A 101 20.50 7.34 2.04
C TYR A 101 21.68 7.88 2.86
N PHE A 102 21.41 8.91 3.64
CA PHE A 102 22.32 9.36 4.69
C PHE A 102 21.99 8.61 5.99
N ASN A 103 22.92 7.80 6.49
CA ASN A 103 22.80 7.10 7.76
C ASN A 103 23.09 8.08 8.90
N VAL A 104 22.06 8.46 9.65
CA VAL A 104 22.18 9.45 10.74
C VAL A 104 22.97 8.89 11.92
N ILE A 105 22.95 7.57 12.12
CA ILE A 105 23.64 6.90 13.23
C ILE A 105 25.15 6.88 13.01
N ASN A 106 25.56 6.62 11.76
CA ASN A 106 26.97 6.51 11.37
C ASN A 106 27.55 7.81 10.77
N ASP A 107 26.73 8.84 10.59
CA ASP A 107 27.09 10.14 9.99
C ASP A 107 27.74 9.99 8.60
N CYS A 108 27.19 9.14 7.75
CA CYS A 108 27.75 8.85 6.42
C CYS A 108 26.71 8.49 5.36
N LEU A 109 27.09 8.61 4.09
CA LEU A 109 26.27 8.11 2.98
C LEU A 109 26.43 6.61 2.84
N GLU A 110 25.31 5.90 2.83
CA GLU A 110 25.26 4.46 2.65
C GLU A 110 24.43 4.09 1.43
N SER A 111 24.73 2.91 0.88
CA SER A 111 23.92 2.33 -0.18
C SER A 111 23.77 0.83 0.03
N SER A 112 22.59 0.30 -0.28
CA SER A 112 22.29 -1.12 -0.27
C SER A 112 21.71 -1.53 -1.62
N ASN A 113 21.98 -2.77 -2.03
CA ASN A 113 21.50 -3.29 -3.30
C ASN A 113 20.83 -4.65 -3.09
N ALA A 114 19.76 -4.90 -3.82
CA ALA A 114 19.08 -6.19 -3.85
C ALA A 114 18.69 -6.52 -5.28
N VAL A 115 18.55 -7.81 -5.58
CA VAL A 115 18.11 -8.29 -6.90
C VAL A 115 16.95 -9.25 -6.69
N LEU A 116 15.86 -9.03 -7.42
CA LEU A 116 14.76 -9.98 -7.47
C LEU A 116 14.91 -10.87 -8.70
N THR A 117 14.95 -12.19 -8.48
CA THR A 117 15.01 -13.19 -9.54
C THR A 117 13.84 -14.16 -9.44
N VAL A 118 13.40 -14.72 -10.56
CA VAL A 118 12.36 -15.76 -10.62
C VAL A 118 12.78 -16.93 -11.50
N LEU A 119 12.21 -18.10 -11.21
CA LEU A 119 12.27 -19.28 -12.06
C LEU A 119 11.30 -19.15 -13.23
N ARG A 120 11.69 -19.67 -14.39
CA ARG A 120 10.88 -19.79 -15.60
C ARG A 120 10.85 -21.25 -16.07
N PRO A 121 10.09 -22.12 -15.38
CA PRO A 121 9.96 -23.52 -15.77
C PRO A 121 9.12 -23.67 -17.05
N ILE A 122 9.22 -24.83 -17.72
CA ILE A 122 8.36 -25.18 -18.87
C ILE A 122 6.88 -25.15 -18.48
N LYS A 123 6.57 -25.57 -17.25
CA LYS A 123 5.23 -25.57 -16.68
C LYS A 123 5.32 -25.03 -15.26
N SER A 124 4.52 -24.01 -14.95
CA SER A 124 4.34 -23.54 -13.59
C SER A 124 3.50 -24.53 -12.79
N GLU A 125 3.73 -24.63 -11.50
CA GLU A 125 2.82 -25.32 -10.59
C GLU A 125 1.46 -24.59 -10.54
N ASN A 126 0.42 -25.28 -10.10
CA ASN A 126 -0.88 -24.63 -9.88
C ASN A 126 -0.72 -23.65 -8.69
N HIS A 127 -0.67 -22.36 -8.99
CA HIS A 127 -0.68 -21.32 -7.97
C HIS A 127 -2.12 -21.00 -7.58
N ASP A 128 -2.61 -21.63 -6.51
CA ASP A 128 -3.77 -21.10 -5.79
C ASP A 128 -3.32 -20.03 -4.77
N VAL A 129 -4.30 -19.39 -4.14
CA VAL A 129 -4.04 -18.36 -3.12
C VAL A 129 -3.21 -18.92 -1.96
N ALA A 130 -3.46 -20.16 -1.55
CA ALA A 130 -2.78 -20.80 -0.42
C ALA A 130 -1.29 -21.07 -0.67
N ASN A 131 -0.91 -21.36 -1.93
CA ASN A 131 0.47 -21.65 -2.32
C ASN A 131 1.23 -20.43 -2.87
N SER A 132 0.63 -19.25 -2.83
CA SER A 132 1.26 -18.00 -3.27
C SER A 132 1.85 -17.20 -2.10
N ASN A 133 2.75 -16.27 -2.38
CA ASN A 133 3.41 -15.48 -1.34
C ASN A 133 2.39 -14.62 -0.57
N ALA A 134 2.27 -14.87 0.74
CA ALA A 134 1.29 -14.21 1.59
C ALA A 134 1.44 -12.68 1.63
N GLU A 135 2.67 -12.16 1.66
CA GLU A 135 2.92 -10.71 1.64
C GLU A 135 2.47 -10.09 0.32
N ILE A 136 2.76 -10.73 -0.81
CA ILE A 136 2.27 -10.25 -2.12
C ILE A 136 0.74 -10.23 -2.17
N ASN A 137 0.07 -11.23 -1.59
CA ASN A 137 -1.39 -11.26 -1.52
C ASN A 137 -1.94 -10.12 -0.66
N LYS A 138 -1.36 -9.86 0.52
CA LYS A 138 -1.78 -8.73 1.37
C LYS A 138 -1.68 -7.40 0.63
N GLN A 139 -0.57 -7.18 -0.07
CA GLN A 139 -0.34 -5.97 -0.85
C GLN A 139 -1.30 -5.86 -2.03
N ARG A 140 -1.56 -6.96 -2.73
CA ARG A 140 -2.56 -7.03 -3.81
C ARG A 140 -3.95 -6.69 -3.29
N SER A 141 -4.38 -7.30 -2.18
CA SER A 141 -5.67 -7.02 -1.56
C SER A 141 -5.79 -5.57 -1.11
N ARG A 142 -4.72 -4.98 -0.56
CA ARG A 142 -4.70 -3.57 -0.18
C ARG A 142 -4.87 -2.63 -1.39
N VAL A 143 -4.14 -2.90 -2.47
CA VAL A 143 -4.25 -2.13 -3.72
C VAL A 143 -5.64 -2.27 -4.34
N ASN A 144 -6.16 -3.50 -4.43
CA ASN A 144 -7.48 -3.76 -5.00
C ASN A 144 -8.58 -3.11 -4.18
N LEU A 145 -8.51 -3.21 -2.85
CA LEU A 145 -9.47 -2.55 -1.97
C LEU A 145 -9.44 -1.04 -2.12
N SER A 146 -8.26 -0.42 -2.14
CA SER A 146 -8.13 1.02 -2.36
C SER A 146 -8.75 1.45 -3.69
N LYS A 147 -8.48 0.71 -4.78
CA LYS A 147 -9.10 0.93 -6.10
C LYS A 147 -10.63 0.78 -6.05
N ALA A 148 -11.14 -0.27 -5.41
CA ALA A 148 -12.57 -0.53 -5.26
C ALA A 148 -13.27 0.57 -4.44
N MET A 149 -12.66 1.01 -3.33
CA MET A 149 -13.17 2.10 -2.50
C MET A 149 -13.24 3.41 -3.29
N LYS A 150 -12.19 3.75 -4.04
CA LYS A 150 -12.18 4.94 -4.90
C LYS A 150 -13.32 4.90 -5.94
N VAL A 151 -13.45 3.79 -6.65
CA VAL A 151 -14.53 3.61 -7.65
C VAL A 151 -15.91 3.70 -7.00
N ALA A 152 -16.10 3.04 -5.85
CA ALA A 152 -17.37 3.07 -5.13
C ALA A 152 -17.72 4.49 -4.67
N TYR A 153 -16.75 5.24 -4.16
CA TYR A 153 -16.92 6.64 -3.77
C TYR A 153 -17.33 7.52 -4.96
N GLU A 154 -16.60 7.46 -6.07
CA GLU A 154 -16.91 8.23 -7.28
C GLU A 154 -18.34 7.92 -7.79
N LYS A 155 -18.77 6.66 -7.73
CA LYS A 155 -20.12 6.25 -8.15
C LYS A 155 -21.18 6.73 -7.17
N ALA A 156 -20.92 6.65 -5.87
CA ALA A 156 -21.81 7.15 -4.85
C ALA A 156 -21.97 8.68 -4.92
N GLU A 157 -20.90 9.44 -5.19
CA GLU A 157 -20.98 10.89 -5.46
C GLU A 157 -21.88 11.21 -6.64
N ASN A 158 -21.83 10.39 -7.70
CA ASN A 158 -22.69 10.52 -8.87
C ASN A 158 -24.12 9.99 -8.67
N GLY A 159 -24.46 9.51 -7.46
CA GLY A 159 -25.78 9.01 -7.09
C GLY A 159 -26.03 7.54 -7.41
N ASP A 160 -25.05 6.83 -7.97
CA ASP A 160 -25.12 5.40 -8.29
C ASP A 160 -24.67 4.55 -7.10
N LEU A 161 -25.52 4.51 -6.07
CA LEU A 161 -25.27 3.79 -4.83
C LEU A 161 -25.33 2.26 -5.02
N GLU A 162 -26.13 1.80 -5.97
CA GLU A 162 -26.26 0.38 -6.28
C GLU A 162 -24.94 -0.16 -6.84
N TYR A 163 -24.34 0.53 -7.82
CA TYR A 163 -23.04 0.16 -8.35
C TYR A 163 -21.95 0.26 -7.28
N ALA A 164 -21.94 1.34 -6.47
CA ALA A 164 -20.98 1.50 -5.38
C ALA A 164 -21.04 0.32 -4.39
N SER A 165 -22.24 -0.06 -3.97
CA SER A 165 -22.47 -1.21 -3.08
C SER A 165 -22.01 -2.53 -3.71
N ARG A 166 -22.30 -2.72 -5.01
CA ARG A 166 -21.89 -3.93 -5.74
C ARG A 166 -20.37 -4.09 -5.78
N VAL A 167 -19.62 -3.03 -6.12
CA VAL A 167 -18.15 -3.05 -6.15
C VAL A 167 -17.56 -3.41 -4.79
N LEU A 168 -18.08 -2.84 -3.70
CA LEU A 168 -17.61 -3.14 -2.34
C LEU A 168 -17.93 -4.58 -1.92
N ASN A 169 -19.10 -5.11 -2.30
CA ASN A 169 -19.48 -6.49 -2.01
C ASN A 169 -18.62 -7.51 -2.79
N GLU A 170 -18.30 -7.22 -4.05
CA GLU A 170 -17.39 -8.04 -4.87
C GLU A 170 -15.99 -8.10 -4.23
N GLU A 171 -15.44 -6.96 -3.80
CA GLU A 171 -14.13 -6.93 -3.13
C GLU A 171 -14.17 -7.59 -1.75
N MET A 172 -15.23 -7.38 -0.96
CA MET A 172 -15.40 -8.06 0.33
C MET A 172 -15.46 -9.58 0.18
N ALA A 173 -16.06 -10.10 -0.89
CA ALA A 173 -16.04 -11.53 -1.18
C ALA A 173 -14.62 -12.03 -1.50
N SER A 174 -13.87 -11.27 -2.31
CA SER A 174 -12.44 -11.54 -2.58
C SER A 174 -11.62 -11.59 -1.29
N LEU A 175 -11.74 -10.58 -0.41
CA LEU A 175 -11.04 -10.53 0.88
C LEU A 175 -11.38 -11.75 1.77
N LYS A 176 -12.64 -12.19 1.80
CA LYS A 176 -13.04 -13.39 2.54
C LYS A 176 -12.39 -14.66 1.99
N THR A 177 -12.24 -14.77 0.67
CA THR A 177 -11.50 -15.89 0.05
C THR A 177 -10.04 -15.90 0.47
N TYR A 178 -9.36 -14.73 0.48
CA TYR A 178 -7.99 -14.64 0.97
C TYR A 178 -7.88 -14.95 2.47
N SER A 179 -8.80 -14.42 3.28
CA SER A 179 -8.86 -14.68 4.73
C SER A 179 -9.06 -16.16 5.05
N ALA A 180 -9.83 -16.89 4.26
CA ALA A 180 -10.05 -18.32 4.45
C ALA A 180 -8.86 -19.19 3.99
N ALA A 181 -7.97 -18.65 3.15
CA ALA A 181 -6.81 -19.35 2.60
C ALA A 181 -5.54 -19.16 3.44
N VAL A 182 -5.51 -18.20 4.37
CA VAL A 182 -4.36 -17.99 5.26
C VAL A 182 -4.39 -18.92 6.47
N ASN A 183 -3.20 -19.36 6.90
CA ASN A 183 -3.03 -20.29 8.01
C ASN A 183 -2.37 -19.64 9.25
N ASN A 184 -2.14 -18.32 9.23
CA ASN A 184 -1.44 -17.58 10.27
C ASN A 184 -2.39 -16.57 10.94
N PRO A 185 -2.53 -16.58 12.28
CA PRO A 185 -3.42 -15.67 13.00
C PRO A 185 -3.18 -14.19 12.72
N LYS A 186 -1.92 -13.78 12.49
CA LYS A 186 -1.60 -12.37 12.17
C LYS A 186 -2.19 -11.95 10.82
N ASP A 187 -2.17 -12.84 9.85
CA ASP A 187 -2.67 -12.57 8.50
C ASP A 187 -4.20 -12.59 8.49
N GLU A 188 -4.82 -13.50 9.24
CA GLU A 188 -6.27 -13.51 9.46
C GLU A 188 -6.74 -12.20 10.10
N MET A 189 -6.06 -11.72 11.14
CA MET A 189 -6.36 -10.43 11.77
C MET A 189 -6.21 -9.26 10.79
N TYR A 190 -5.20 -9.29 9.92
CA TYR A 190 -5.01 -8.30 8.88
C TYR A 190 -6.20 -8.25 7.90
N TYR A 191 -6.64 -9.41 7.37
CA TYR A 191 -7.78 -9.46 6.47
C TYR A 191 -9.10 -9.09 7.17
N SER A 192 -9.27 -9.47 8.44
CA SER A 192 -10.42 -9.04 9.25
C SER A 192 -10.53 -7.51 9.30
N GLY A 193 -9.41 -6.82 9.54
CA GLY A 193 -9.38 -5.35 9.52
C GLY A 193 -9.84 -4.76 8.19
N LEU A 194 -9.34 -5.29 7.07
CA LEU A 194 -9.75 -4.84 5.73
C LEU A 194 -11.24 -5.10 5.46
N ILE A 195 -11.76 -6.25 5.90
CA ILE A 195 -13.19 -6.59 5.77
C ILE A 195 -14.04 -5.64 6.60
N ASP A 196 -13.64 -5.34 7.82
CA ASP A 196 -14.35 -4.40 8.71
C ASP A 196 -14.39 -3.00 8.12
N ASP A 197 -13.28 -2.51 7.58
CA ASP A 197 -13.23 -1.19 6.93
C ASP A 197 -14.07 -1.14 5.65
N THR A 198 -14.08 -2.23 4.87
CA THR A 198 -14.96 -2.36 3.71
C THR A 198 -16.43 -2.36 4.12
N ALA A 199 -16.79 -3.08 5.18
CA ALA A 199 -18.16 -3.17 5.70
C ALA A 199 -18.65 -1.81 6.25
N LYS A 200 -17.78 -1.07 6.95
CA LYS A 200 -18.08 0.31 7.38
C LYS A 200 -18.40 1.18 6.17
N PHE A 201 -17.59 1.12 5.11
CA PHE A 201 -17.84 1.93 3.94
C PHE A 201 -19.11 1.50 3.17
N GLN A 202 -19.34 0.19 3.07
CA GLN A 202 -20.56 -0.36 2.48
C GLN A 202 -21.82 0.16 3.19
N SER A 203 -21.80 0.25 4.52
CA SER A 203 -22.92 0.78 5.29
C SER A 203 -23.22 2.25 4.96
N ASN A 204 -22.20 3.04 4.62
CA ASN A 204 -22.34 4.45 4.25
C ASN A 204 -22.94 4.63 2.85
N VAL A 205 -22.72 3.71 1.92
CA VAL A 205 -23.27 3.77 0.55
C VAL A 205 -24.59 3.00 0.41
N SER A 206 -25.12 2.41 1.48
CA SER A 206 -26.35 1.61 1.47
C SER A 206 -27.62 2.39 1.13
N SER A 207 -27.64 3.70 1.37
CA SER A 207 -28.79 4.56 1.05
C SER A 207 -28.37 6.02 0.90
N LYS A 208 -29.20 6.81 0.20
CA LYS A 208 -28.96 8.24 -0.01
C LYS A 208 -28.88 9.03 1.31
N SER A 209 -29.63 8.62 2.32
CA SER A 209 -29.58 9.23 3.66
C SER A 209 -28.23 8.98 4.34
N GLN A 210 -27.75 7.74 4.35
CA GLN A 210 -26.45 7.38 4.94
C GLN A 210 -25.29 8.03 4.18
N TRP A 211 -25.38 8.08 2.85
CA TRP A 211 -24.38 8.72 2.01
C TRP A 211 -24.25 10.21 2.34
N ASN A 212 -25.37 10.93 2.43
CA ASN A 212 -25.36 12.35 2.76
C ASN A 212 -24.93 12.63 4.21
N ALA A 213 -25.24 11.74 5.15
CA ALA A 213 -24.90 11.92 6.56
C ALA A 213 -23.43 11.61 6.88
N LYS A 214 -22.87 10.56 6.26
CA LYS A 214 -21.56 10.00 6.63
C LYS A 214 -20.64 9.77 5.43
N GLY A 215 -21.17 9.23 4.34
CA GLY A 215 -20.37 8.82 3.18
C GLY A 215 -19.66 9.98 2.47
N LYS A 216 -20.34 11.12 2.28
CA LYS A 216 -19.78 12.30 1.61
C LYS A 216 -18.59 12.94 2.35
N ASN A 217 -18.48 12.71 3.66
CA ASN A 217 -17.40 13.23 4.49
C ASN A 217 -16.32 12.18 4.77
N ALA A 218 -16.41 10.99 4.19
CA ALA A 218 -15.38 9.97 4.32
C ALA A 218 -14.17 10.39 3.48
N ASN A 219 -13.12 10.89 4.14
CA ASN A 219 -11.84 11.13 3.46
C ASN A 219 -11.24 9.78 3.05
N LEU A 220 -11.14 9.54 1.75
CA LEU A 220 -10.29 8.49 1.18
C LEU A 220 -8.85 9.02 1.19
N ASN A 221 -8.19 8.96 2.33
CA ASN A 221 -6.74 9.25 2.43
C ASN A 221 -5.93 7.99 2.16
#